data_AF-A0A6M8NBS7-F1
#
_entry.id   AF-A0A6M8NBS7-F1
#
_cell.length_a   1.000
_cell.length_b   1.000
_cell.length_c   1.000
_cell.angle_alpha   90.00
_cell.angle_beta   90.00
_cell.angle_gamma   90.00
#
_symmetry.space_group_name_H-M   'P 1'
#
loop_
_entity.id
_entity.type
_entity.pdbx_description
1 polymer ?
#
loop_
_entity_poly.entity_id
_entity_poly.type
_entity_poly.pdbx_seq_one_letter_code
_entity_poly.pdbx_strand_id
1 'polypeptide(L)'
;MPQLIAMIIVVVGAMIYMFQTFGGTGDKIEGVAQKGSIITEINNIKDGVKIAARSGHIQIPTGTDPDAAKNLKGLATLSYFAEQINSQLTDTTNHSSNANIYNAISFGGTVVTTATNNSAMKISLVSNVSKAIPGIYVDMSAGSLKDNAAFLEAQIATDLASIATIDRHATAATAGALPTTGTDLEQRTPATTAPSDNSLTDGKFIIYFKDFGSNEVVK
;
A
#
# COMPACT_ATOMS: atom_id res chain seq x y z
N MET A 1 43.62 40.59 13.87
CA MET A 1 43.54 39.23 13.29
C MET A 1 42.33 38.37 13.74
N PRO A 2 41.17 38.88 14.23
CA PRO A 2 39.96 38.06 14.41
C PRO A 2 39.01 38.04 13.19
N GLN A 3 39.25 38.88 12.17
CA GLN A 3 38.36 38.99 11.01
C GLN A 3 38.52 37.85 9.97
N LEU A 4 39.65 37.12 9.98
CA LEU A 4 39.88 36.03 9.01
C LEU A 4 39.10 34.76 9.37
N ILE A 5 38.92 34.47 10.67
CA ILE A 5 38.23 33.26 11.14
C ILE A 5 36.70 33.39 10.98
N ALA A 6 36.15 34.58 11.20
CA ALA A 6 34.72 34.84 11.03
C ALA A 6 34.26 34.71 9.57
N MET A 7 35.10 35.11 8.60
CA MET A 7 34.78 35.01 7.17
C MET A 7 34.72 33.56 6.67
N ILE A 8 35.56 32.68 7.20
CA ILE A 8 35.58 31.25 6.83
C ILE A 8 34.32 30.53 7.34
N ILE A 9 33.86 30.83 8.55
CA ILE A 9 32.67 30.18 9.14
C ILE A 9 31.38 30.55 8.39
N VAL A 10 31.25 31.80 7.91
CA VAL A 10 30.06 32.25 7.15
C VAL A 10 30.03 31.63 5.74
N VAL A 11 31.19 31.50 5.09
CA VAL A 11 31.27 30.88 3.74
C VAL A 11 30.98 29.37 3.81
N VAL A 12 31.48 28.67 4.84
CA VAL A 12 31.17 27.26 5.05
C VAL A 12 29.68 27.07 5.41
N GLY A 13 29.11 27.96 6.24
CA GLY A 13 27.67 27.94 6.54
C GLY A 13 26.78 28.15 5.31
N ALA A 14 27.15 29.05 4.40
CA ALA A 14 26.43 29.29 3.15
C ALA A 14 26.56 28.12 2.15
N MET A 15 27.71 27.45 2.10
CA MET A 15 27.87 26.25 1.26
C MET A 15 27.14 25.04 1.84
N ILE A 16 27.13 24.83 3.16
CA ILE A 16 26.31 23.80 3.81
C ILE A 16 24.82 24.06 3.55
N TYR A 17 24.38 25.33 3.57
CA TYR A 17 22.99 25.69 3.28
C TYR A 17 22.60 25.41 1.82
N MET A 18 23.51 25.59 0.86
CA MET A 18 23.24 25.24 -0.54
C MET A 18 23.27 23.72 -0.81
N PHE A 19 24.04 22.92 -0.06
CA PHE A 19 23.96 21.46 -0.14
C PHE A 19 22.69 20.89 0.52
N GLN A 20 22.10 21.58 1.50
CA GLN A 20 20.80 21.22 2.10
C GLN A 20 19.61 21.51 1.15
N THR A 21 19.73 22.50 0.26
CA THR A 21 18.67 22.80 -0.74
C THR A 21 18.69 21.91 -1.98
N PHE A 22 19.75 21.14 -2.23
CA PHE A 22 19.77 20.12 -3.30
C PHE A 22 19.62 18.68 -2.78
N GLY A 23 19.92 18.43 -1.49
CA GLY A 23 19.70 17.13 -0.85
C GLY A 23 18.22 16.71 -0.79
N GLY A 24 17.29 17.68 -0.77
CA GLY A 24 15.85 17.40 -0.76
C GLY A 24 15.19 17.26 -2.14
N THR A 25 15.89 17.57 -3.23
CA THR A 25 15.34 17.51 -4.59
C THR A 25 15.70 16.21 -5.30
N GLY A 26 16.88 15.66 -5.02
CA GLY A 26 17.28 14.33 -5.53
C GLY A 26 16.36 13.21 -5.04
N ASP A 27 16.04 13.23 -3.75
CA ASP A 27 15.13 12.27 -3.10
C ASP A 27 13.69 12.37 -3.65
N LYS A 28 13.20 13.59 -3.91
CA LYS A 28 11.90 13.82 -4.54
C LYS A 28 11.85 13.42 -6.01
N ILE A 29 12.93 13.60 -6.76
CA ILE A 29 13.01 13.16 -8.16
C ILE A 29 13.02 11.63 -8.24
N GLU A 30 13.73 10.95 -7.33
CA GLU A 30 13.69 9.50 -7.19
C GLU A 30 12.29 9.01 -6.80
N GLY A 31 11.64 9.66 -5.83
CA GLY A 31 10.26 9.37 -5.42
C GLY A 31 9.24 9.53 -6.57
N VAL A 32 9.41 10.50 -7.48
CA VAL A 32 8.53 10.65 -8.64
C VAL A 32 8.66 9.46 -9.61
N ALA A 33 9.87 8.95 -9.82
CA ALA A 33 10.09 7.76 -10.66
C ALA A 33 9.53 6.49 -10.00
N GLN A 34 9.71 6.34 -8.68
CA GLN A 34 9.21 5.21 -7.90
C GLN A 34 7.66 5.15 -7.88
N LYS A 35 6.98 6.31 -7.88
CA LYS A 35 5.51 6.40 -7.86
C LYS A 35 4.85 5.65 -9.02
N GLY A 36 5.39 5.76 -10.24
CA GLY A 36 4.86 5.06 -11.41
C GLY A 36 4.86 3.54 -11.20
N SER A 37 6.00 3.00 -10.75
CA SER A 37 6.15 1.58 -10.44
C SER A 37 5.24 1.13 -9.28
N ILE A 38 5.05 1.96 -8.24
CA ILE A 38 4.12 1.67 -7.14
C ILE A 38 2.68 1.53 -7.66
N ILE A 39 2.23 2.47 -8.49
CA ILE A 39 0.88 2.43 -9.08
C ILE A 39 0.70 1.20 -9.97
N THR A 40 1.72 0.83 -10.74
CA THR A 40 1.69 -0.41 -11.54
C THR A 40 1.51 -1.65 -10.66
N GLU A 41 2.27 -1.78 -9.58
CA GLU A 41 2.15 -2.91 -8.65
C GLU A 41 0.77 -2.97 -7.98
N ILE A 42 0.22 -1.81 -7.59
CA ILE A 42 -1.14 -1.71 -7.06
C ILE A 42 -2.17 -2.18 -8.10
N ASN A 43 -2.05 -1.75 -9.35
CA ASN A 43 -2.98 -2.12 -10.41
C ASN A 43 -2.93 -3.62 -10.75
N ASN A 44 -1.74 -4.23 -10.74
CA ASN A 44 -1.58 -5.67 -10.94
C ASN A 44 -2.38 -6.50 -9.91
N ILE A 45 -2.45 -6.03 -8.66
CA ILE A 45 -3.27 -6.66 -7.62
C ILE A 45 -4.74 -6.26 -7.76
N LYS A 46 -5.03 -4.99 -8.05
CA LYS A 46 -6.39 -4.46 -8.20
C LYS A 46 -7.20 -5.26 -9.22
N ASP A 47 -6.63 -5.52 -10.40
CA ASP A 47 -7.37 -6.18 -11.48
C ASP A 47 -7.78 -7.61 -11.06
N GLY A 48 -6.86 -8.36 -10.44
CA GLY A 48 -7.16 -9.69 -9.90
C GLY A 48 -8.19 -9.65 -8.76
N VAL A 49 -8.07 -8.70 -7.84
CA VAL A 49 -9.03 -8.50 -6.74
C VAL A 49 -10.41 -8.14 -7.28
N LYS A 50 -10.49 -7.30 -8.31
CA LYS A 50 -11.76 -6.90 -8.92
C LYS A 50 -12.47 -8.07 -9.59
N ILE A 51 -11.73 -8.88 -10.34
CA ILE A 51 -12.27 -10.10 -10.97
C ILE A 51 -12.74 -11.08 -9.88
N ALA A 52 -11.94 -11.30 -8.84
CA ALA A 52 -12.32 -12.18 -7.73
C ALA A 52 -13.54 -11.69 -6.96
N ALA A 53 -13.66 -10.37 -6.73
CA ALA A 53 -14.82 -9.76 -6.09
C ALA A 53 -16.08 -9.95 -6.95
N ARG A 54 -15.98 -9.76 -8.27
CA ARG A 54 -17.08 -10.00 -9.21
C ARG A 54 -17.55 -11.45 -9.22
N SER A 55 -16.61 -12.39 -9.11
CA SER A 55 -16.90 -13.82 -9.02
C SER A 55 -17.42 -14.25 -7.64
N GLY A 56 -17.42 -13.38 -6.63
CA GLY A 56 -17.80 -13.72 -5.26
C GLY A 56 -16.79 -14.61 -4.53
N HIS A 57 -15.54 -14.65 -5.01
CA HIS A 57 -14.46 -15.48 -4.46
C HIS A 57 -13.62 -14.74 -3.40
N ILE A 58 -14.13 -13.63 -2.83
CA ILE A 58 -13.52 -12.95 -1.69
C ILE A 58 -14.48 -13.02 -0.53
N GLN A 59 -14.03 -13.52 0.60
CA GLN A 59 -14.82 -13.59 1.82
C GLN A 59 -14.07 -12.99 3.02
N ILE A 60 -14.83 -12.68 4.06
CA ILE A 60 -14.26 -12.31 5.36
C ILE A 60 -13.38 -13.44 5.94
N PRO A 61 -12.38 -13.13 6.79
CA PRO A 61 -11.50 -14.15 7.39
C PRO A 61 -12.23 -15.27 8.13
N THR A 62 -13.38 -14.97 8.74
CA THR A 62 -14.24 -15.92 9.44
C THR A 62 -15.22 -16.66 8.53
N GLY A 63 -15.24 -16.36 7.23
CA GLY A 63 -16.10 -17.01 6.25
C GLY A 63 -15.76 -18.50 6.10
N THR A 64 -16.76 -19.28 5.69
CA THR A 64 -16.68 -20.75 5.60
C THR A 64 -16.89 -21.26 4.18
N ASP A 65 -16.99 -20.38 3.19
CA ASP A 65 -17.18 -20.78 1.80
C ASP A 65 -15.88 -21.43 1.29
N PRO A 66 -15.89 -22.70 0.87
CA PRO A 66 -14.68 -23.37 0.38
C PRO A 66 -14.17 -22.78 -0.94
N ASP A 67 -15.03 -22.11 -1.72
CA ASP A 67 -14.70 -21.59 -3.04
C ASP A 67 -14.24 -20.12 -3.00
N ALA A 68 -14.28 -19.48 -1.84
CA ALA A 68 -13.84 -18.10 -1.65
C ALA A 68 -12.52 -17.99 -0.87
N ALA A 69 -11.69 -17.04 -1.26
CA ALA A 69 -10.42 -16.75 -0.61
C ALA A 69 -10.58 -15.73 0.53
N LYS A 70 -9.73 -15.88 1.55
CA LYS A 70 -9.67 -15.01 2.72
C LYS A 70 -8.52 -13.99 2.66
N ASN A 71 -7.60 -14.19 1.71
CA ASN A 71 -6.34 -13.46 1.60
C ASN A 71 -5.77 -13.60 0.18
N LEU A 72 -4.69 -12.87 -0.09
CA LEU A 72 -4.00 -12.91 -1.37
C LEU A 72 -3.49 -14.31 -1.75
N LYS A 73 -2.98 -15.12 -0.82
CA LYS A 73 -2.57 -16.50 -1.12
C LYS A 73 -3.73 -17.35 -1.64
N GLY A 74 -4.91 -17.26 -1.05
CA GLY A 74 -6.10 -17.97 -1.52
C GLY A 74 -6.49 -17.53 -2.93
N LEU A 75 -6.45 -16.22 -3.22
CA LEU A 75 -6.72 -15.69 -4.56
C LEU A 75 -5.66 -16.13 -5.58
N ALA A 76 -4.40 -16.24 -5.15
CA ALA A 76 -3.30 -16.72 -5.97
C ALA A 76 -3.43 -18.21 -6.30
N THR A 77 -3.92 -19.04 -5.36
CA THR A 77 -4.23 -20.46 -5.63
C THR A 77 -5.35 -20.63 -6.66
N LEU A 78 -6.25 -19.64 -6.75
CA LEU A 78 -7.30 -19.56 -7.77
C LEU A 78 -6.82 -18.89 -9.08
N SER A 79 -5.54 -18.56 -9.18
CA SER A 79 -4.90 -17.96 -10.35
C SER A 79 -5.46 -16.59 -10.77
N TYR A 80 -5.88 -15.76 -9.81
CA TYR A 80 -6.41 -14.42 -10.11
C TYR A 80 -5.36 -13.37 -10.48
N PHE A 81 -4.07 -13.62 -10.21
CA PHE A 81 -2.99 -12.67 -10.53
C PHE A 81 -2.10 -13.19 -11.67
N ALA A 82 -1.14 -12.37 -12.10
CA ALA A 82 -0.08 -12.81 -13.01
C ALA A 82 0.74 -13.96 -12.39
N GLU A 83 1.29 -14.84 -13.24
CA GLU A 83 1.99 -16.07 -12.82
C GLU A 83 3.09 -15.80 -11.78
N GLN A 84 3.89 -14.74 -11.96
CA GLN A 84 4.95 -14.39 -11.02
C GLN A 84 4.42 -14.02 -9.63
N ILE A 85 3.29 -13.31 -9.57
CA ILE A 85 2.62 -12.93 -8.31
C ILE A 85 2.01 -14.18 -7.66
N ASN A 86 1.33 -15.02 -8.46
CA ASN A 86 0.75 -16.27 -7.95
C ASN A 86 1.84 -17.17 -7.37
N SER A 87 2.96 -17.31 -8.08
CA SER A 87 4.10 -18.12 -7.66
C SER A 87 4.65 -17.64 -6.32
N GLN A 88 4.88 -16.33 -6.16
CA GLN A 88 5.37 -15.79 -4.89
C GLN A 88 4.39 -16.04 -3.72
N LEU A 89 3.09 -15.82 -3.94
CA LEU A 89 2.07 -15.94 -2.90
C LEU A 89 1.78 -17.40 -2.51
N THR A 90 1.94 -18.33 -3.44
CA THR A 90 1.66 -19.77 -3.24
C THR A 90 2.89 -20.60 -2.89
N ASP A 91 4.09 -20.02 -2.95
CA ASP A 91 5.33 -20.69 -2.59
C ASP A 91 5.23 -21.35 -1.19
N THR A 92 5.61 -22.62 -1.11
CA THR A 92 5.51 -23.43 0.11
C THR A 92 6.58 -23.08 1.15
N THR A 93 7.63 -22.38 0.75
CA THR A 93 8.67 -21.85 1.64
C THR A 93 8.26 -20.51 2.26
N ASN A 94 7.20 -19.87 1.76
CA ASN A 94 6.72 -18.60 2.28
C ASN A 94 6.22 -18.75 3.72
N HIS A 95 6.61 -17.82 4.58
CA HIS A 95 6.18 -17.79 5.96
C HIS A 95 4.66 -17.64 6.04
N SER A 96 3.98 -18.47 6.83
CA SER A 96 2.51 -18.51 6.87
C SER A 96 1.86 -17.19 7.29
N SER A 97 2.52 -16.42 8.17
CA SER A 97 2.10 -15.05 8.53
C SER A 97 2.06 -14.08 7.36
N ASN A 98 2.74 -14.39 6.25
CA ASN A 98 2.77 -13.58 5.03
C ASN A 98 1.77 -14.08 3.98
N ALA A 99 0.84 -14.97 4.32
CA ALA A 99 -0.18 -15.48 3.38
C ALA A 99 -1.07 -14.39 2.78
N ASN A 100 -1.17 -13.22 3.43
CA ASN A 100 -1.87 -12.06 2.89
C ASN A 100 -0.93 -10.95 2.42
N ILE A 101 0.34 -11.25 2.16
CA ILE A 101 1.34 -10.24 1.79
C ILE A 101 1.99 -10.64 0.48
N TYR A 102 1.76 -9.83 -0.55
CA TYR A 102 2.56 -9.81 -1.76
C TYR A 102 3.68 -8.78 -1.60
N ASN A 103 4.92 -9.21 -1.84
CA ASN A 103 6.07 -8.31 -1.85
C ASN A 103 6.32 -7.88 -3.29
N ALA A 104 6.22 -6.58 -3.55
CA ALA A 104 6.25 -6.05 -4.91
C ALA A 104 7.57 -6.36 -5.63
N ILE A 105 7.48 -7.08 -6.74
CA ILE A 105 8.66 -7.57 -7.49
C ILE A 105 9.47 -6.40 -8.05
N SER A 106 8.81 -5.32 -8.49
CA SER A 106 9.47 -4.11 -8.99
C SER A 106 10.41 -3.45 -7.98
N PHE A 107 10.27 -3.78 -6.69
CA PHE A 107 11.12 -3.26 -5.61
C PHE A 107 11.95 -4.36 -4.95
N GLY A 108 12.29 -5.42 -5.71
CA GLY A 108 13.09 -6.54 -5.22
C GLY A 108 12.33 -7.49 -4.28
N GLY A 109 11.00 -7.45 -4.30
CA GLY A 109 10.15 -8.36 -3.53
C GLY A 109 10.34 -9.81 -3.96
N THR A 110 10.53 -10.68 -2.98
CA THR A 110 10.67 -12.13 -3.16
C THR A 110 9.79 -12.86 -2.16
N VAL A 111 9.76 -14.19 -2.25
CA VAL A 111 9.20 -15.04 -1.20
C VAL A 111 9.92 -14.76 0.12
N VAL A 112 9.15 -14.54 1.19
CA VAL A 112 9.69 -14.23 2.51
C VAL A 112 9.61 -15.46 3.38
N THR A 113 10.77 -16.09 3.61
CA THR A 113 10.89 -17.34 4.38
C THR A 113 11.04 -17.11 5.88
N THR A 114 11.22 -15.86 6.32
CA THR A 114 11.41 -15.51 7.73
C THR A 114 10.21 -14.79 8.32
N ALA A 115 10.11 -14.74 9.65
CA ALA A 115 9.05 -14.00 10.34
C ALA A 115 9.14 -12.48 10.13
N THR A 116 10.33 -11.95 9.81
CA THR A 116 10.53 -10.52 9.55
C THR A 116 10.47 -10.25 8.05
N ASN A 117 9.57 -9.35 7.65
CA ASN A 117 9.43 -8.93 6.26
C ASN A 117 9.95 -7.49 6.07
N ASN A 118 11.13 -7.38 5.46
CA ASN A 118 11.80 -6.12 5.17
C ASN A 118 11.66 -5.68 3.70
N SER A 119 10.73 -6.26 2.96
CA SER A 119 10.46 -5.85 1.57
C SER A 119 10.04 -4.39 1.50
N ALA A 120 10.52 -3.71 0.46
CA ALA A 120 10.37 -2.27 0.32
C ALA A 120 8.92 -1.84 0.08
N MET A 121 8.13 -2.68 -0.58
CA MET A 121 6.69 -2.48 -0.75
C MET A 121 5.97 -3.80 -0.51
N LYS A 122 5.03 -3.78 0.42
CA LYS A 122 4.15 -4.89 0.79
C LYS A 122 2.72 -4.51 0.42
N ILE A 123 2.01 -5.43 -0.22
CA ILE A 123 0.60 -5.26 -0.58
C ILE A 123 -0.22 -6.37 0.08
N SER A 124 -1.36 -6.01 0.65
CA SER A 124 -2.29 -6.93 1.30
C SER A 124 -3.72 -6.70 0.90
N LEU A 125 -4.51 -7.77 0.85
CA LEU A 125 -5.96 -7.67 0.68
C LEU A 125 -6.61 -7.24 1.99
N VAL A 126 -7.54 -6.29 1.91
CA VAL A 126 -8.41 -5.90 3.02
C VAL A 126 -9.81 -6.42 2.75
N SER A 127 -10.20 -7.50 3.42
CA SER A 127 -11.51 -8.14 3.27
C SER A 127 -12.20 -8.44 4.60
N ASN A 128 -11.86 -7.74 5.68
CA ASN A 128 -12.39 -8.02 7.01
C ASN A 128 -13.83 -7.56 7.26
N VAL A 129 -14.50 -6.95 6.27
CA VAL A 129 -15.87 -6.43 6.38
C VAL A 129 -16.72 -6.98 5.23
N SER A 130 -17.77 -7.74 5.56
CA SER A 130 -18.72 -8.27 4.58
C SER A 130 -19.50 -7.14 3.92
N LYS A 131 -19.84 -7.31 2.64
CA LYS A 131 -20.51 -6.34 1.75
C LYS A 131 -19.74 -5.05 1.48
N ALA A 132 -18.52 -4.92 1.98
CA ALA A 132 -17.64 -3.82 1.66
C ALA A 132 -16.95 -4.03 0.32
N ILE A 133 -16.55 -2.94 -0.33
CA ILE A 133 -15.57 -2.97 -1.41
C ILE A 133 -14.25 -3.49 -0.81
N PRO A 134 -13.62 -4.53 -1.39
CA PRO A 134 -12.32 -5.00 -0.91
C PRO A 134 -11.27 -3.89 -1.07
N GLY A 135 -10.46 -3.70 -0.02
CA GLY A 135 -9.38 -2.72 -0.04
C GLY A 135 -8.04 -3.33 -0.42
N ILE A 136 -7.12 -2.48 -0.85
CA ILE A 136 -5.70 -2.83 -1.05
C ILE A 136 -4.88 -2.05 -0.03
N TYR A 137 -4.33 -2.75 0.95
CA TYR A 137 -3.40 -2.16 1.91
C TYR A 137 -2.00 -2.15 1.31
N VAL A 138 -1.31 -1.02 1.43
CA VAL A 138 0.05 -0.82 0.95
C VAL A 138 0.91 -0.37 2.13
N ASP A 139 2.10 -0.97 2.26
CA ASP A 139 3.08 -0.64 3.29
C ASP A 139 4.47 -0.48 2.66
N MET A 140 4.99 0.76 2.72
CA MET A 140 6.31 1.18 2.23
C MET A 140 7.24 1.59 3.37
N SER A 141 6.92 1.22 4.62
CA SER A 141 7.63 1.67 5.83
C SER A 141 9.00 1.01 6.04
N ALA A 142 9.40 0.12 5.14
CA ALA A 142 10.61 -0.69 5.23
C ALA A 142 11.38 -0.69 3.90
N GLY A 143 12.57 -1.30 3.89
CA GLY A 143 13.40 -1.45 2.70
C GLY A 143 13.83 -0.10 2.09
N SER A 144 13.97 -0.08 0.76
CA SER A 144 14.48 1.07 0.01
C SER A 144 13.50 2.24 -0.15
N LEU A 145 12.21 2.04 0.13
CA LEU A 145 11.19 3.09 -0.02
C LEU A 145 10.94 3.86 1.29
N LYS A 146 11.47 3.38 2.41
CA LYS A 146 11.21 3.92 3.75
C LYS A 146 11.47 5.43 3.85
N ASP A 147 12.59 5.89 3.30
CA ASP A 147 13.00 7.29 3.45
C ASP A 147 12.11 8.23 2.63
N ASN A 148 11.51 7.73 1.55
CA ASN A 148 10.56 8.46 0.69
C ASN A 148 9.09 8.19 1.02
N ALA A 149 8.79 7.36 2.02
CA ALA A 149 7.46 6.83 2.28
C ALA A 149 6.39 7.92 2.47
N ALA A 150 6.68 8.94 3.28
CA ALA A 150 5.76 10.05 3.53
C ALA A 150 5.46 10.87 2.27
N PHE A 151 6.47 11.09 1.41
CA PHE A 151 6.30 11.80 0.15
C PHE A 151 5.46 10.96 -0.83
N LEU A 152 5.80 9.68 -1.00
CA LEU A 152 5.11 8.75 -1.89
C LEU A 152 3.65 8.58 -1.50
N GLU A 153 3.36 8.39 -0.21
CA GLU A 153 2.00 8.27 0.33
C GLU A 153 1.15 9.50 0.00
N ALA A 154 1.68 10.71 0.22
CA ALA A 154 0.98 11.95 -0.08
C ALA A 154 0.71 12.14 -1.58
N GLN A 155 1.70 11.78 -2.43
CA GLN A 155 1.56 11.88 -3.89
C GLN A 155 0.55 10.86 -4.43
N ILE A 156 0.64 9.60 -4.00
CA ILE A 156 -0.31 8.54 -4.41
C ILE A 156 -1.72 8.90 -3.97
N ALA A 157 -1.90 9.41 -2.75
CA ALA A 157 -3.21 9.82 -2.27
C ALA A 157 -3.80 10.95 -3.11
N THR A 158 -2.97 11.90 -3.55
CA THR A 158 -3.39 13.01 -4.42
C THR A 158 -3.76 12.50 -5.81
N ASP A 159 -2.92 11.66 -6.42
CA ASP A 159 -3.11 11.16 -7.78
C ASP A 159 -4.34 10.25 -7.91
N LEU A 160 -4.59 9.42 -6.88
CA LEU A 160 -5.71 8.48 -6.89
C LEU A 160 -7.02 9.06 -6.33
N ALA A 161 -7.03 10.28 -5.79
CA ALA A 161 -8.18 10.86 -5.10
C ALA A 161 -9.47 10.90 -5.94
N SER A 162 -9.34 11.04 -7.27
CA SER A 162 -10.49 11.06 -8.19
C SER A 162 -11.14 9.68 -8.31
N ILE A 163 -10.34 8.62 -8.33
CA ILE A 163 -10.76 7.24 -8.64
C ILE A 163 -10.83 6.30 -7.42
N ALA A 164 -10.31 6.72 -6.27
CA ALA A 164 -10.27 5.92 -5.06
C ALA A 164 -10.45 6.77 -3.80
N THR A 165 -10.86 6.12 -2.73
CA THR A 165 -10.80 6.64 -1.36
C THR A 165 -9.56 6.05 -0.69
N ILE A 166 -8.73 6.90 -0.09
CA ILE A 166 -7.44 6.52 0.48
C ILE A 166 -7.50 6.72 1.97
N ASP A 167 -7.42 5.63 2.73
CA ASP A 167 -7.30 5.68 4.18
C ASP A 167 -5.82 5.73 4.57
N ARG A 168 -5.34 6.96 4.79
CA ARG A 168 -3.97 7.27 5.23
C ARG A 168 -3.77 7.16 6.74
N HIS A 169 -4.79 6.72 7.49
CA HIS A 169 -4.63 6.47 8.93
C HIS A 169 -4.42 4.98 9.23
N ALA A 170 -4.48 4.12 8.21
CA ALA A 170 -4.40 2.69 8.36
C ALA A 170 -2.98 2.22 8.68
N THR A 171 -2.82 1.56 9.83
CA THR A 171 -1.53 0.96 10.24
C THR A 171 -1.42 -0.53 9.93
N ALA A 172 -2.49 -1.13 9.40
CA ALA A 172 -2.61 -2.55 9.09
C ALA A 172 -3.67 -2.80 8.00
N ALA A 173 -3.69 -4.02 7.44
CA ALA A 173 -4.69 -4.47 6.48
C ALA A 173 -6.06 -4.75 7.15
N THR A 174 -6.67 -3.72 7.74
CA THR A 174 -7.94 -3.81 8.48
C THR A 174 -8.78 -2.57 8.17
N ALA A 175 -9.94 -2.79 7.54
CA ALA A 175 -10.88 -1.75 7.18
C ALA A 175 -11.53 -1.10 8.40
N GLY A 176 -11.88 0.18 8.27
CA GLY A 176 -12.81 0.87 9.17
C GLY A 176 -14.25 0.39 9.03
N ALA A 177 -15.16 1.02 9.78
CA ALA A 177 -16.58 0.70 9.72
C ALA A 177 -17.23 1.19 8.42
N LEU A 178 -18.29 0.50 7.97
CA LEU A 178 -19.08 0.98 6.84
C LEU A 178 -19.97 2.16 7.25
N PRO A 179 -20.04 3.23 6.44
CA PRO A 179 -20.99 4.32 6.64
C PRO A 179 -22.44 3.81 6.58
N THR A 180 -23.30 4.38 7.43
CA THR A 180 -24.75 4.07 7.45
C THR A 180 -25.58 5.08 6.63
N THR A 181 -24.93 6.07 6.03
CA THR A 181 -25.53 7.16 5.27
C THR A 181 -24.70 7.46 4.03
N GLY A 182 -25.28 8.15 3.06
CA GLY A 182 -24.63 8.48 1.77
C GLY A 182 -25.18 7.61 0.63
N THR A 183 -24.53 7.71 -0.52
CA THR A 183 -24.80 6.92 -1.72
C THR A 183 -24.49 5.44 -1.51
N ASP A 184 -25.04 4.57 -2.37
CA ASP A 184 -24.76 3.12 -2.34
C ASP A 184 -23.26 2.78 -2.47
N LEU A 185 -22.48 3.63 -3.13
CA LEU A 185 -21.03 3.48 -3.22
C LEU A 185 -20.36 3.83 -1.88
N GLU A 186 -20.76 4.94 -1.27
CA GLU A 186 -20.21 5.39 0.02
C GLU A 186 -20.54 4.40 1.15
N GLN A 187 -21.76 3.85 1.19
CA GLN A 187 -22.16 2.88 2.20
C GLN A 187 -21.44 1.52 2.06
N ARG A 188 -20.84 1.23 0.90
CA ARG A 188 -20.01 0.04 0.67
C ARG A 188 -18.51 0.33 0.78
N THR A 189 -18.10 1.59 0.85
CA THR A 189 -16.72 1.99 1.02
C THR A 189 -16.43 2.16 2.51
N PRO A 190 -15.54 1.35 3.11
CA PRO A 190 -15.19 1.54 4.51
C PRO A 190 -14.71 2.96 4.81
N ALA A 191 -15.13 3.49 5.95
CA ALA A 191 -14.64 4.76 6.46
C ALA A 191 -13.14 4.66 6.80
N THR A 192 -12.48 5.81 6.83
CA THR A 192 -11.08 5.88 7.26
C THR A 192 -10.95 5.40 8.70
N THR A 193 -9.90 4.64 8.97
CA THR A 193 -9.53 4.21 10.32
C THR A 193 -9.22 5.42 11.22
N ALA A 194 -9.31 5.19 12.53
CA ALA A 194 -9.05 6.25 13.50
C ALA A 194 -7.58 6.71 13.38
N PRO A 195 -7.31 8.03 13.40
CA PRO A 195 -5.96 8.54 13.33
C PRO A 195 -5.13 8.01 14.52
N SER A 196 -3.89 7.65 14.23
CA SER A 196 -2.86 7.38 15.23
C SER A 196 -1.71 8.37 15.05
N ASP A 197 -0.91 8.57 16.10
CA ASP A 197 0.24 9.48 16.02
C ASP A 197 1.18 9.02 14.88
N ASN A 198 1.47 9.95 13.95
CA ASN A 198 2.31 9.78 12.76
C ASN A 198 1.75 8.97 11.56
N SER A 199 0.48 8.56 11.56
CA SER A 199 -0.05 7.72 10.48
C SER A 199 -0.02 8.38 9.08
N LEU A 200 -0.03 9.72 9.00
CA LEU A 200 0.01 10.45 7.72
C LEU A 200 1.41 10.50 7.06
N THR A 201 2.40 9.85 7.66
CA THR A 201 3.80 9.88 7.20
C THR A 201 4.49 8.53 7.37
N ASP A 202 3.75 7.49 7.73
CA ASP A 202 4.31 6.17 8.03
C ASP A 202 4.45 5.28 6.78
N GLY A 203 3.98 5.74 5.62
CA GLY A 203 4.05 4.99 4.37
C GLY A 203 3.02 3.88 4.26
N LYS A 204 1.96 3.93 5.07
CA LYS A 204 0.92 2.91 5.13
C LYS A 204 -0.44 3.51 4.83
N PHE A 205 -1.20 2.80 4.00
CA PHE A 205 -2.53 3.26 3.63
C PHE A 205 -3.36 2.12 3.03
N ILE A 206 -4.68 2.28 3.06
CA ILE A 206 -5.61 1.41 2.33
C ILE A 206 -6.23 2.18 1.16
N ILE A 207 -6.27 1.54 0.00
CA ILE A 207 -6.97 2.05 -1.18
C ILE A 207 -8.29 1.30 -1.35
N TYR A 208 -9.39 2.06 -1.46
CA TYR A 208 -10.69 1.56 -1.90
C TYR A 208 -11.04 2.19 -3.24
N PHE A 209 -11.02 1.41 -4.31
CA PHE A 209 -11.31 1.94 -5.65
C PHE A 209 -12.82 2.13 -5.86
N LYS A 210 -13.19 3.27 -6.44
CA LYS A 210 -14.59 3.66 -6.68
C LYS A 210 -15.22 2.95 -7.87
N ASP A 211 -14.41 2.29 -8.71
CA ASP A 211 -14.87 1.61 -9.92
C ASP A 211 -15.36 0.18 -9.67
N PHE A 212 -15.51 -0.23 -8.40
CA PHE A 212 -16.08 -1.50 -8.00
C PHE A 212 -17.62 -1.46 -8.06
N GLY A 213 -18.20 -2.35 -8.86
CA GLY A 213 -19.64 -2.52 -9.07
C GLY A 213 -20.39 -2.92 -7.80
N SER A 214 -21.73 -2.84 -7.82
CA SER A 214 -22.59 -3.17 -6.66
C SER A 214 -22.44 -4.60 -6.15
N ASN A 215 -22.08 -5.52 -7.05
CA ASN A 215 -21.82 -6.93 -6.78
C ASN A 215 -20.35 -7.28 -6.56
N GLU A 216 -19.43 -6.31 -6.70
CA GLU A 216 -17.99 -6.51 -6.52
C GLU A 216 -17.62 -6.18 -5.07
N VAL A 217 -18.11 -7.01 -4.15
CA VAL A 217 -17.95 -6.82 -2.71
C VAL A 217 -17.44 -8.07 -2.04
N VAL A 218 -16.88 -7.91 -0.84
CA VAL A 218 -16.51 -9.01 0.05
C VAL A 218 -17.77 -9.76 0.49
N LYS A 219 -17.74 -11.09 0.44
CA LYS A 219 -18.78 -11.97 0.95
C LYS A 219 -18.72 -12.11 2.48
#